data_AF-A0A2H1VRW6-F1
#
_entry.id   AF-A0A2H1VRW6-F1
#
_cell.length_a   1.000
_cell.length_b   1.000
_cell.length_c   1.000
_cell.angle_alpha   90.00
_cell.angle_beta   90.00
_cell.angle_gamma   90.00
#
_symmetry.space_group_name_H-M   'P 1'
#
loop_
_entity.id
_entity.type
_entity.pdbx_description
1 polymer ?
#
loop_
_entity_poly.entity_id
_entity_poly.type
_entity_poly.pdbx_seq_one_letter_code
_entity_poly.pdbx_strand_id
1 'polypeptide(L)'
;FRQILVPALSLCDALLTTLGPHNHSCVLHVTHALLSHVECIDAVLRAAHPNSPVELLIEVEAITSVIGRASNREVFGGAVSVEPTALQASAAAAQRVRWLMLALLARFHRPAADLPDQNNSNLLYYKIVCNLLTYARNIMCDSTGRCVNLAAGEGAPGAEAGAAARLLALLQHLVRAHTHHDKLLANTRHQLHNLPTMSLDDMRKLLPEESSSLSPVECRGRAVSVLAARVRTRRAELAACAHALDCALHLLWAHTRVLLRAGLPTDDNDNSLLNTSGAWRGSGDDLPELRKELIAVFNDRFTEQLLDTAKNQPQVQRSFLEILVKDIKTMVQFSPL
;
A
#
# COMPACT_ATOMS: atom_id res chain seq x y z
N PHE A 1 -16.34 4.60 22.32
CA PHE A 1 -15.28 5.31 21.56
C PHE A 1 -15.27 4.93 20.08
N ARG A 2 -15.07 3.65 19.71
CA ARG A 2 -15.16 3.13 18.32
C ARG A 2 -16.42 3.56 17.55
N GLN A 3 -17.58 3.52 18.20
CA GLN A 3 -18.89 3.88 17.63
C GLN A 3 -18.98 5.36 17.21
N ILE A 4 -18.07 6.22 17.65
CA ILE A 4 -18.05 7.65 17.30
C ILE A 4 -16.84 7.96 16.41
N LEU A 5 -15.66 7.40 16.71
CA LEU A 5 -14.44 7.66 15.95
C LEU A 5 -14.56 7.20 14.49
N VAL A 6 -15.02 5.96 14.23
CA VAL A 6 -15.08 5.42 12.86
C VAL A 6 -16.05 6.20 11.97
N PRO A 7 -17.28 6.55 12.42
CA PRO A 7 -18.15 7.44 11.65
C PRO A 7 -17.57 8.84 11.42
N ALA A 8 -16.88 9.41 12.42
CA ALA A 8 -16.22 10.70 12.26
C ALA A 8 -15.10 10.64 11.20
N LEU A 9 -14.29 9.59 11.21
CA LEU A 9 -13.26 9.36 10.19
C LEU A 9 -13.88 9.12 8.82
N SER A 10 -15.00 8.40 8.74
CA SER A 10 -15.74 8.20 7.49
C SER A 10 -16.30 9.51 6.93
N LEU A 11 -16.72 10.44 7.80
CA LEU A 11 -17.11 11.79 7.39
C LEU A 11 -15.90 12.58 6.85
N CYS A 12 -14.77 12.57 7.55
CA CYS A 12 -13.54 13.19 7.06
C CYS A 12 -13.13 12.62 5.69
N ASP A 13 -13.25 11.31 5.53
CA ASP A 13 -12.97 10.61 4.28
C ASP A 13 -13.90 11.05 3.14
N ALA A 14 -15.20 11.14 3.42
CA ALA A 14 -16.19 11.65 2.47
C ALA A 14 -15.91 13.11 2.08
N LEU A 15 -15.49 13.96 3.03
CA LEU A 15 -15.12 15.35 2.74
C LEU A 15 -13.87 15.44 1.84
N LEU A 16 -12.84 14.65 2.13
CA LEU A 16 -11.61 14.63 1.33
C LEU A 16 -11.84 14.08 -0.09
N THR A 17 -12.75 13.11 -0.23
CA THR A 17 -13.10 12.53 -1.54
C THR A 17 -14.01 13.43 -2.37
N THR A 18 -14.95 14.15 -1.74
CA THR A 18 -15.88 15.05 -2.44
C THR A 18 -15.25 16.38 -2.83
N LEU A 19 -14.46 16.99 -1.94
CA LEU A 19 -13.80 18.27 -2.21
C LEU A 19 -12.45 18.11 -2.90
N GLY A 20 -11.89 16.89 -2.86
CA GLY A 20 -10.60 16.56 -3.42
C GLY A 20 -9.41 17.02 -2.56
N PRO A 21 -8.22 16.48 -2.82
CA PRO A 21 -7.00 16.79 -2.06
C PRO A 21 -6.48 18.22 -2.32
N HIS A 22 -7.00 18.92 -3.34
CA HIS A 22 -6.65 20.30 -3.67
C HIS A 22 -7.36 21.34 -2.79
N ASN A 23 -8.40 20.93 -2.04
CA ASN A 23 -9.05 21.83 -1.09
C ASN A 23 -8.19 21.95 0.17
N HIS A 24 -7.26 22.90 0.15
CA HIS A 24 -6.29 23.12 1.22
C HIS A 24 -6.96 23.35 2.58
N SER A 25 -8.06 24.10 2.62
CA SER A 25 -8.81 24.33 3.86
C SER A 25 -9.36 23.03 4.46
N CYS A 26 -9.99 22.18 3.65
CA CYS A 26 -10.48 20.87 4.08
C CYS A 26 -9.35 19.99 4.63
N VAL A 27 -8.24 19.89 3.88
CA VAL A 27 -7.06 19.10 4.27
C VAL A 27 -6.47 19.60 5.59
N LEU A 28 -6.33 20.92 5.77
CA LEU A 28 -5.84 21.53 7.01
C LEU A 28 -6.76 21.22 8.20
N HIS A 29 -8.08 21.37 8.06
CA HIS A 29 -9.03 21.11 9.15
C HIS A 29 -9.06 19.64 9.54
N VAL A 30 -9.08 18.74 8.57
CA VAL A 30 -9.01 17.29 8.84
C VAL A 30 -7.69 16.94 9.51
N THR A 31 -6.57 17.49 9.04
CA THR A 31 -5.26 17.23 9.66
C THR A 31 -5.19 17.77 11.08
N HIS A 32 -5.66 18.99 11.33
CA HIS A 32 -5.74 19.54 12.68
C HIS A 32 -6.59 18.65 13.60
N ALA A 33 -7.74 18.16 13.12
CA ALA A 33 -8.58 17.22 13.88
C ALA A 33 -7.85 15.92 14.21
N LEU A 34 -7.08 15.36 13.27
CA LEU A 34 -6.25 14.18 13.52
C LEU A 34 -5.17 14.46 14.57
N LEU A 35 -4.40 15.54 14.41
CA LEU A 35 -3.29 15.87 15.31
C LEU A 35 -3.76 16.25 16.72
N SER A 36 -4.95 16.84 16.85
CA SER A 36 -5.59 17.11 18.15
C SER A 36 -5.91 15.82 18.93
N HIS A 37 -6.04 14.69 18.23
CA HIS A 37 -6.32 13.36 18.80
C HIS A 37 -5.15 12.39 18.60
N VAL A 38 -3.91 12.93 18.49
CA VAL A 38 -2.73 12.13 18.15
C VAL A 38 -2.49 10.98 19.11
N GLU A 39 -2.76 11.12 20.41
CA GLU A 39 -2.54 10.04 21.39
C GLU A 39 -3.42 8.82 21.10
N CYS A 40 -4.66 9.03 20.66
CA CYS A 40 -5.53 7.94 20.26
C CYS A 40 -5.06 7.28 18.95
N ILE A 41 -4.69 8.10 17.96
CA ILE A 41 -4.18 7.62 16.67
C ILE A 41 -2.90 6.81 16.91
N ASP A 42 -2.01 7.33 17.73
CA ASP A 42 -0.74 6.72 18.10
C ASP A 42 -0.95 5.34 18.76
N ALA A 43 -1.88 5.24 19.71
CA ALA A 43 -2.22 3.96 20.35
C ALA A 43 -2.70 2.92 19.33
N VAL A 44 -3.60 3.29 18.41
CA VAL A 44 -4.14 2.39 17.38
C VAL A 44 -3.05 1.97 16.39
N LEU A 45 -2.29 2.92 15.84
CA LEU A 45 -1.25 2.63 14.84
C LEU A 45 -0.07 1.85 15.43
N ARG A 46 0.25 2.03 16.72
CA ARG A 46 1.30 1.25 17.39
C ARG A 46 0.85 -0.19 17.63
N ALA A 47 -0.39 -0.40 18.08
CA ALA A 47 -0.93 -1.73 18.36
C ALA A 47 -1.19 -2.58 17.10
N ALA A 48 -1.32 -1.95 15.94
CA ALA A 48 -1.71 -2.63 14.71
C ALA A 48 -0.66 -3.60 14.15
N HIS A 49 -1.12 -4.76 13.71
CA HIS A 49 -0.34 -5.81 13.06
C HIS A 49 -1.23 -6.54 12.05
N PRO A 50 -0.72 -7.15 10.96
CA PRO A 50 -1.53 -7.94 10.04
C PRO A 50 -2.41 -9.01 10.71
N ASN A 51 -1.95 -9.56 11.84
CA ASN A 51 -2.65 -10.57 12.64
C ASN A 51 -3.60 -9.98 13.71
N SER A 52 -3.83 -8.66 13.68
CA SER A 52 -4.72 -7.98 14.63
C SER A 52 -6.17 -8.44 14.45
N PRO A 53 -6.99 -8.36 15.51
CA PRO A 53 -8.42 -8.66 15.40
C PRO A 53 -9.08 -7.71 14.39
N VAL A 54 -10.12 -8.21 13.72
CA VAL A 54 -10.79 -7.51 12.62
C VAL A 54 -11.27 -6.12 13.01
N GLU A 55 -11.72 -5.93 14.25
CA GLU A 55 -12.21 -4.66 14.74
C GLU A 55 -11.08 -3.61 14.84
N LEU A 56 -9.87 -4.02 15.22
CA LEU A 56 -8.71 -3.13 15.21
C LEU A 56 -8.28 -2.81 13.78
N LEU A 57 -8.31 -3.78 12.87
CA LEU A 57 -7.99 -3.55 11.47
C LEU A 57 -8.96 -2.59 10.79
N ILE A 58 -10.25 -2.60 11.16
CA ILE A 58 -11.23 -1.62 10.68
C ILE A 58 -10.86 -0.19 11.12
N GLU A 59 -10.45 -0.01 12.37
CA GLU A 59 -10.00 1.30 12.85
C GLU A 59 -8.72 1.75 12.14
N VAL A 60 -7.75 0.85 11.99
CA VAL A 60 -6.50 1.12 11.27
C VAL A 60 -6.77 1.49 9.83
N GLU A 61 -7.69 0.79 9.15
CA GLU A 61 -8.09 1.13 7.79
C GLU A 61 -8.68 2.53 7.72
N ALA A 62 -9.64 2.87 8.59
CA ALA A 62 -10.25 4.20 8.61
C ALA A 62 -9.21 5.31 8.89
N ILE A 63 -8.35 5.13 9.89
CA ILE A 63 -7.31 6.11 10.26
C ILE A 63 -6.30 6.28 9.12
N THR A 64 -5.77 5.17 8.59
CA THR A 64 -4.77 5.21 7.52
C THR A 64 -5.35 5.81 6.24
N SER A 65 -6.65 5.61 5.96
CA SER A 65 -7.30 6.19 4.78
C SER A 65 -7.38 7.71 4.86
N VAL A 66 -7.85 8.24 5.99
CA VAL A 66 -7.94 9.69 6.20
C VAL A 66 -6.55 10.31 6.20
N ILE A 67 -5.56 9.71 6.90
CA ILE A 67 -4.18 10.21 6.89
C ILE A 67 -3.57 10.15 5.48
N GLY A 68 -3.76 9.05 4.74
CA GLY A 68 -3.23 8.88 3.39
C GLY A 68 -3.84 9.84 2.36
N ARG A 69 -5.09 10.29 2.56
CA ARG A 69 -5.73 11.29 1.70
C ARG A 69 -5.46 12.73 2.14
N ALA A 70 -5.36 12.97 3.44
CA ALA A 70 -4.99 14.27 4.00
C ALA A 70 -3.48 14.53 3.95
N SER A 71 -2.67 13.54 3.58
CA SER A 71 -1.23 13.70 3.50
C SER A 71 -0.86 14.67 2.38
N ASN A 72 -0.65 15.92 2.77
CA ASN A 72 0.07 16.90 1.98
C ASN A 72 1.50 16.98 2.52
N ARG A 73 2.44 17.13 1.61
CA ARG A 73 3.85 17.30 1.90
C ARG A 73 4.12 18.49 2.83
N GLU A 74 3.37 19.58 2.71
CA GLU A 74 3.53 20.76 3.58
C GLU A 74 3.23 20.43 5.05
N VAL A 75 2.43 19.40 5.32
CA VAL A 75 1.96 19.06 6.66
C VAL A 75 2.70 17.86 7.26
N PHE A 76 2.95 16.82 6.47
CA PHE A 76 3.61 15.58 6.93
C PHE A 76 4.97 15.29 6.26
N GLY A 77 5.37 16.09 5.29
CA GLY A 77 6.62 15.94 4.53
C GLY A 77 7.86 16.48 5.24
N GLY A 78 7.71 17.16 6.38
CA GLY A 78 8.83 17.71 7.15
C GLY A 78 9.49 18.95 6.52
N ALA A 79 8.92 19.48 5.43
CA ALA A 79 9.36 20.74 4.85
C ALA A 79 9.05 21.88 5.83
N VAL A 80 10.08 22.65 6.18
CA VAL A 80 9.92 23.89 6.96
C VAL A 80 9.15 24.87 6.07
N SER A 81 7.85 25.02 6.32
CA SER A 81 7.08 26.13 5.77
C SER A 81 7.76 27.44 6.20
N VAL A 82 8.02 28.32 5.24
CA VAL A 82 8.60 29.66 5.49
C VAL A 82 7.62 30.53 6.30
N GLU A 83 6.32 30.22 6.25
CA GLU A 83 5.29 30.89 7.05
C GLU A 83 4.89 30.07 8.28
N PRO A 84 4.76 30.70 9.47
CA PRO A 84 4.27 30.06 10.67
C PRO A 84 2.79 29.70 10.50
N THR A 85 2.53 28.44 10.18
CA THR A 85 1.17 27.91 10.11
C THR A 85 0.72 27.43 11.49
N ALA A 86 -0.59 27.43 11.75
CA ALA A 86 -1.16 26.92 13.01
C ALA A 86 -0.75 25.47 13.35
N LEU A 87 -0.27 24.71 12.36
CA LEU A 87 0.22 23.34 12.48
C LEU A 87 1.66 23.23 13.00
N GLN A 88 2.43 24.33 13.07
CA GLN A 88 3.79 24.31 13.59
C GLN A 88 3.84 23.87 15.07
N ALA A 89 2.83 24.23 15.86
CA ALA A 89 2.65 23.74 17.24
C ALA A 89 2.42 22.22 17.32
N SER A 90 1.94 21.62 16.22
CA SER A 90 1.69 20.18 16.10
C SER A 90 2.78 19.44 15.32
N ALA A 91 3.93 20.07 15.03
CA ALA A 91 5.00 19.47 14.24
C ALA A 91 5.51 18.14 14.83
N ALA A 92 5.67 18.06 16.15
CA ALA A 92 6.07 16.82 16.82
C ALA A 92 5.03 15.71 16.68
N ALA A 93 3.73 16.05 16.75
CA ALA A 93 2.64 15.12 16.52
C ALA A 93 2.61 14.62 15.06
N ALA A 94 2.81 15.52 14.10
CA ALA A 94 2.88 15.17 12.67
C ALA A 94 4.06 14.25 12.36
N GLN A 95 5.24 14.51 12.93
CA GLN A 95 6.40 13.63 12.80
C GLN A 95 6.15 12.24 13.41
N ARG A 96 5.50 12.19 14.58
CA ARG A 96 5.13 10.92 15.21
C ARG A 96 4.18 10.10 14.33
N VAL A 97 3.13 10.73 13.79
CA VAL A 97 2.19 10.07 12.85
C VAL A 97 2.93 9.56 11.62
N ARG A 98 3.84 10.36 11.06
CA ARG A 98 4.67 9.95 9.93
C ARG A 98 5.48 8.69 10.22
N TRP A 99 6.18 8.65 11.35
CA TRP A 99 6.95 7.47 11.74
C TRP A 99 6.08 6.24 11.91
N LEU A 100 4.92 6.38 12.54
CA LEU A 100 3.99 5.27 12.73
C LEU A 100 3.44 4.73 11.41
N MET A 101 3.09 5.61 10.46
CA MET A 101 2.62 5.22 9.13
C MET A 101 3.70 4.46 8.35
N LEU A 102 4.95 4.93 8.38
CA LEU A 102 6.07 4.24 7.72
C LEU A 102 6.41 2.91 8.42
N ALA A 103 6.39 2.87 9.76
CA ALA A 103 6.59 1.65 10.54
C ALA A 103 5.47 0.62 10.28
N LEU A 104 4.24 1.10 10.03
CA LEU A 104 3.13 0.23 9.64
C LEU A 104 3.32 -0.33 8.25
N LEU A 105 3.76 0.48 7.28
CA LEU A 105 4.07 -0.01 5.94
C LEU A 105 5.10 -1.15 5.99
N ALA A 106 6.15 -0.99 6.80
CA ALA A 106 7.13 -2.03 7.04
C ALA A 106 6.53 -3.29 7.69
N ARG A 107 5.61 -3.16 8.66
CA ARG A 107 4.92 -4.29 9.31
C ARG A 107 3.95 -5.02 8.39
N PHE A 108 3.21 -4.29 7.56
CA PHE A 108 2.20 -4.81 6.64
C PHE A 108 2.79 -5.28 5.31
N HIS A 109 4.07 -5.65 5.30
CA HIS A 109 4.73 -6.18 4.11
C HIS A 109 4.24 -7.58 3.70
N ARG A 110 3.60 -8.30 4.62
CA ARG A 110 2.93 -9.59 4.39
C ARG A 110 1.60 -9.61 5.14
N PRO A 111 0.58 -10.32 4.62
CA PRO A 111 -0.63 -10.57 5.38
C PRO A 111 -0.34 -11.51 6.55
N ALA A 112 -1.32 -11.65 7.44
CA ALA A 112 -1.29 -12.71 8.44
C ALA A 112 -1.08 -14.07 7.76
N ALA A 113 -0.25 -14.93 8.35
CA ALA A 113 -0.10 -16.29 7.85
C ALA A 113 -1.47 -16.97 7.87
N ASP A 114 -1.97 -17.35 6.70
CA ASP A 114 -3.32 -17.88 6.52
C ASP A 114 -3.56 -19.10 7.44
N LEU A 115 -4.62 -19.01 8.25
CA LEU A 115 -5.42 -20.19 8.54
C LEU A 115 -6.11 -20.59 7.23
N PRO A 116 -6.15 -21.89 6.89
CA PRO A 116 -6.55 -22.37 5.57
C PRO A 116 -8.07 -22.26 5.36
N ASP A 117 -8.58 -21.04 5.11
CA ASP A 117 -9.98 -20.86 4.74
C ASP A 117 -10.12 -19.99 3.49
N GLN A 118 -10.54 -20.65 2.41
CA GLN A 118 -10.84 -20.08 1.09
C GLN A 118 -11.91 -18.97 1.11
N ASN A 119 -12.47 -18.63 2.27
CA ASN A 119 -13.55 -17.65 2.44
C ASN A 119 -13.16 -16.37 3.19
N ASN A 120 -11.98 -16.27 3.81
CA ASN A 120 -11.59 -15.04 4.49
C ASN A 120 -11.18 -13.98 3.48
N SER A 121 -11.89 -12.84 3.51
CA SER A 121 -11.62 -11.74 2.59
C SER A 121 -10.40 -10.95 3.07
N ASN A 122 -9.35 -10.91 2.25
CA ASN A 122 -8.15 -10.12 2.50
C ASN A 122 -8.32 -8.65 2.07
N LEU A 123 -9.54 -8.22 1.74
CA LEU A 123 -9.83 -6.88 1.27
C LEU A 123 -9.40 -5.79 2.27
N LEU A 124 -9.63 -6.02 3.57
CA LEU A 124 -9.27 -5.05 4.60
C LEU A 124 -7.75 -4.85 4.68
N TYR A 125 -6.97 -5.93 4.57
CA TYR A 125 -5.52 -5.87 4.48
C TYR A 125 -5.08 -5.04 3.27
N TYR A 126 -5.62 -5.30 2.07
CA TYR A 126 -5.22 -4.55 0.87
C TYR A 126 -5.60 -3.07 0.97
N LYS A 127 -6.74 -2.73 1.57
CA LYS A 127 -7.11 -1.32 1.82
C LYS A 127 -6.09 -0.61 2.70
N ILE A 128 -5.69 -1.23 3.81
CA ILE A 128 -4.65 -0.68 4.69
C ILE A 128 -3.33 -0.50 3.91
N VAL A 129 -2.90 -1.52 3.17
CA VAL A 129 -1.68 -1.44 2.35
C VAL A 129 -1.77 -0.31 1.32
N CYS A 130 -2.88 -0.18 0.59
CA CYS A 130 -3.10 0.92 -0.35
C CYS A 130 -3.02 2.30 0.33
N ASN A 131 -3.64 2.45 1.51
CA ASN A 131 -3.60 3.69 2.26
C ASN A 131 -2.16 4.06 2.68
N LEU A 132 -1.40 3.07 3.17
CA LEU A 132 0.00 3.24 3.59
C LEU A 132 0.93 3.57 2.40
N LEU A 133 0.74 2.90 1.25
CA LEU A 133 1.50 3.18 0.03
C LEU A 133 1.16 4.56 -0.54
N THR A 134 -0.11 4.96 -0.50
CA THR A 134 -0.57 6.29 -0.90
C THR A 134 0.05 7.37 -0.01
N TYR A 135 0.02 7.16 1.30
CA TYR A 135 0.67 8.04 2.27
C TYR A 135 2.16 8.20 1.95
N ALA A 136 2.88 7.09 1.83
CA ALA A 136 4.31 7.10 1.51
C ALA A 136 4.57 7.88 0.22
N ARG A 137 3.80 7.62 -0.85
CA ARG A 137 3.92 8.31 -2.14
C ARG A 137 3.73 9.81 -2.00
N ASN A 138 2.73 10.26 -1.25
CA ASN A 138 2.39 11.67 -1.12
C ASN A 138 3.47 12.47 -0.37
N ILE A 139 4.21 11.82 0.54
CA ILE A 139 5.33 12.45 1.24
C ILE A 139 6.67 12.24 0.53
N MET A 140 6.75 11.42 -0.52
CA MET A 140 8.02 11.02 -1.12
C MET A 140 8.85 12.19 -1.65
N CYS A 141 8.31 13.21 -2.31
CA CYS A 141 9.15 14.19 -3.02
C CYS A 141 9.24 15.54 -2.32
N ASP A 142 10.41 15.92 -1.79
CA ASP A 142 10.66 17.29 -1.30
C ASP A 142 10.78 18.31 -2.46
N SER A 143 10.75 19.63 -2.20
CA SER A 143 10.70 20.71 -3.22
C SER A 143 12.03 20.82 -3.96
N THR A 144 13.04 20.22 -3.35
CA THR A 144 14.39 20.03 -3.86
C THR A 144 14.54 18.71 -4.63
N GLY A 145 13.45 17.97 -4.89
CA GLY A 145 13.47 16.67 -5.57
C GLY A 145 14.07 15.52 -4.75
N ARG A 146 14.18 15.66 -3.43
CA ARG A 146 14.74 14.63 -2.54
C ARG A 146 13.67 13.63 -2.13
N CYS A 147 13.95 12.31 -2.21
CA CYS A 147 13.01 11.31 -1.73
C CYS A 147 13.02 11.21 -0.19
N VAL A 148 11.86 11.22 0.44
CA VAL A 148 11.70 10.95 1.87
C VAL A 148 12.13 9.53 2.20
N ASN A 149 12.91 9.38 3.27
CA ASN A 149 13.34 8.08 3.79
C ASN A 149 12.15 7.22 4.22
N LEU A 150 12.07 5.97 3.75
CA LEU A 150 11.07 4.99 4.20
C LEU A 150 11.41 4.37 5.56
N ALA A 151 12.64 4.54 6.05
CA ALA A 151 13.01 4.11 7.37
C ALA A 151 12.17 4.83 8.43
N ALA A 152 11.52 4.05 9.30
CA ALA A 152 10.83 4.58 10.46
C ALA A 152 11.86 4.95 11.54
N GLY A 153 12.20 6.23 11.67
CA GLY A 153 13.07 6.75 12.73
C GLY A 153 14.38 7.37 12.23
N GLU A 154 15.04 8.10 13.12
CA GLU A 154 16.31 8.78 12.85
C GLU A 154 17.50 7.80 12.92
N GLY A 155 18.22 7.64 11.81
CA GLY A 155 19.68 7.47 11.84
C GLY A 155 20.27 6.08 12.16
N ALA A 156 19.49 5.00 12.21
CA ALA A 156 20.09 3.66 12.32
C ALA A 156 20.69 3.22 10.96
N PRO A 157 22.01 2.94 10.86
CA PRO A 157 22.58 2.31 9.68
C PRO A 157 21.86 0.97 9.41
N GLY A 158 21.49 0.66 8.16
CA GLY A 158 20.71 -0.53 7.80
C GLY A 158 19.19 -0.34 7.70
N ALA A 159 18.62 0.73 8.27
CA ALA A 159 17.16 0.87 8.33
C ALA A 159 16.50 1.12 6.95
N GLU A 160 17.20 1.80 6.04
CA GLU A 160 16.68 2.12 4.70
C GLU A 160 16.67 0.90 3.78
N ALA A 161 17.77 0.14 3.75
CA ALA A 161 17.84 -1.10 3.00
C ALA A 161 16.82 -2.12 3.53
N GLY A 162 16.65 -2.21 4.85
CA GLY A 162 15.60 -3.02 5.45
C GLY A 162 14.18 -2.59 5.07
N ALA A 163 13.94 -1.28 4.88
CA ALA A 163 12.64 -0.78 4.40
C ALA A 163 12.42 -1.12 2.91
N ALA A 164 13.44 -0.97 2.07
CA ALA A 164 13.39 -1.34 0.66
C ALA A 164 13.22 -2.86 0.46
N ALA A 165 13.91 -3.67 1.26
CA ALA A 165 13.77 -5.13 1.29
C ALA A 165 12.34 -5.57 1.67
N ARG A 166 11.74 -4.92 2.67
CA ARG A 166 10.33 -5.17 3.04
C ARG A 166 9.36 -4.75 1.94
N LEU A 167 9.61 -3.62 1.28
CA LEU A 167 8.82 -3.18 0.13
C LEU A 167 8.94 -4.17 -1.04
N LEU A 168 10.12 -4.71 -1.28
CA LEU A 168 10.36 -5.76 -2.26
C LEU A 168 9.63 -7.06 -1.90
N ALA A 169 9.66 -7.46 -0.63
CA ALA A 169 8.90 -8.62 -0.14
C ALA A 169 7.38 -8.42 -0.29
N LEU A 170 6.88 -7.20 -0.06
CA LEU A 170 5.49 -6.83 -0.31
C LEU A 170 5.15 -6.94 -1.80
N LEU A 171 5.99 -6.41 -2.68
CA LEU A 171 5.80 -6.53 -4.13
C LEU A 171 5.71 -8.00 -4.58
N GLN A 172 6.61 -8.86 -4.10
CA GLN A 172 6.56 -10.29 -4.39
C GLN A 172 5.27 -10.95 -3.91
N HIS A 173 4.81 -10.60 -2.71
CA HIS A 173 3.53 -11.08 -2.20
C HIS A 173 2.38 -10.62 -3.09
N LEU A 174 2.33 -9.35 -3.47
CA LEU A 174 1.26 -8.77 -4.29
C LEU A 174 1.18 -9.40 -5.67
N VAL A 175 2.32 -9.70 -6.33
CA VAL A 175 2.31 -10.44 -7.61
C VAL A 175 1.68 -11.83 -7.44
N ARG A 176 2.10 -12.58 -6.43
CA ARG A 176 1.53 -13.91 -6.15
C ARG A 176 0.04 -13.83 -5.82
N ALA A 177 -0.34 -12.90 -4.95
CA ALA A 177 -1.73 -12.66 -4.56
C ALA A 177 -2.59 -12.25 -5.74
N HIS A 178 -2.10 -11.40 -6.64
CA HIS A 178 -2.82 -11.00 -7.86
C HIS A 178 -3.15 -12.23 -8.72
N THR A 179 -2.15 -13.09 -9.00
CA THR A 179 -2.39 -14.32 -9.78
C THR A 179 -3.36 -15.28 -9.10
N HIS A 180 -3.35 -15.32 -7.76
CA HIS A 180 -4.28 -16.14 -6.98
C HIS A 180 -5.71 -15.60 -7.06
N HIS A 181 -5.90 -14.30 -6.83
CA HIS A 181 -7.21 -13.64 -6.89
C HIS A 181 -7.82 -13.66 -8.28
N ASP A 182 -7.00 -13.52 -9.32
CA ASP A 182 -7.46 -13.64 -10.71
C ASP A 182 -8.01 -15.04 -11.01
N LYS A 183 -7.31 -16.09 -10.57
CA LYS A 183 -7.79 -17.48 -10.66
C LYS A 183 -9.07 -17.71 -9.85
N LEU A 184 -9.15 -17.21 -8.62
CA LEU A 184 -10.36 -17.32 -7.80
C LEU A 184 -11.56 -16.61 -8.45
N LEU A 185 -11.33 -15.43 -9.03
CA LEU A 185 -12.35 -14.67 -9.74
C LEU A 185 -12.82 -15.41 -10.99
N ALA A 186 -11.90 -15.95 -11.79
CA ALA A 186 -12.21 -16.77 -12.96
C ALA A 186 -13.03 -18.02 -12.59
N ASN A 187 -12.62 -18.75 -11.55
CA ASN A 187 -13.33 -19.92 -11.04
C ASN A 187 -14.74 -19.57 -10.57
N THR A 188 -14.91 -18.49 -9.80
CA THR A 188 -16.22 -18.06 -9.30
C THR A 188 -17.13 -17.60 -10.44
N ARG A 189 -16.58 -16.90 -11.45
CA ARG A 189 -17.35 -16.52 -12.65
C ARG A 189 -17.80 -17.73 -13.45
N HIS A 190 -16.94 -18.74 -13.60
CA HIS A 190 -17.28 -19.98 -14.27
C HIS A 190 -18.39 -20.74 -13.51
N GLN A 191 -18.30 -20.82 -12.18
CA GLN A 191 -19.37 -21.39 -11.34
C GLN A 191 -20.70 -20.63 -11.51
N LEU A 192 -20.67 -19.30 -11.54
CA LEU A 192 -21.87 -18.48 -11.74
C LEU A 192 -22.48 -18.70 -13.13
N HIS A 193 -21.65 -18.80 -14.16
CA HIS A 193 -22.09 -19.05 -15.53
C HIS A 193 -22.72 -20.44 -15.70
N ASN A 194 -22.15 -21.46 -15.05
CA ASN A 194 -22.64 -22.84 -15.11
C ASN A 194 -23.75 -23.16 -14.12
N LEU A 195 -24.15 -22.20 -13.27
CA LEU A 195 -25.22 -22.42 -12.30
C LEU A 195 -26.50 -23.02 -12.92
N PRO A 196 -26.98 -22.61 -14.11
CA PRO A 196 -28.18 -23.20 -14.71
C PRO A 196 -28.08 -24.71 -14.98
N THR A 197 -26.87 -25.24 -15.16
CA THR A 197 -26.60 -26.66 -15.42
C THR A 197 -26.12 -27.44 -14.20
N MET A 198 -25.91 -26.78 -13.06
CA MET A 198 -25.52 -27.43 -11.81
C MET A 198 -26.65 -28.27 -11.19
N SER A 199 -26.28 -29.36 -10.52
CA SER A 199 -27.21 -30.15 -9.73
C SER A 199 -27.68 -29.38 -8.49
N LEU A 200 -28.85 -29.72 -7.95
CA LEU A 200 -29.37 -29.10 -6.72
C LEU A 200 -28.45 -29.37 -5.51
N ASP A 201 -27.80 -30.53 -5.47
CA ASP A 201 -26.87 -30.88 -4.39
C ASP A 201 -25.60 -30.04 -4.47
N ASP A 202 -25.08 -29.78 -5.67
CA ASP A 202 -23.93 -28.90 -5.84
C ASP A 202 -24.27 -27.44 -5.54
N MET A 203 -25.50 -26.99 -5.84
CA MET A 203 -25.97 -25.67 -5.41
C MET A 203 -26.06 -25.56 -3.89
N ARG A 204 -26.53 -26.60 -3.20
CA ARG A 204 -26.62 -26.63 -1.74
C ARG A 204 -25.25 -26.53 -1.07
N LYS A 205 -24.19 -27.14 -1.66
CA LYS A 205 -22.81 -26.99 -1.17
C LYS A 205 -22.28 -25.55 -1.21
N LEU A 206 -22.89 -24.67 -2.02
CA LEU A 206 -22.51 -23.26 -2.10
C LEU A 206 -23.19 -22.38 -1.05
N LEU A 207 -24.24 -22.90 -0.40
CA LEU A 207 -25.04 -22.18 0.57
C LEU A 207 -24.61 -22.53 2.01
N PRO A 208 -24.85 -21.63 2.99
CA PRO A 208 -24.65 -21.95 4.40
C PRO A 208 -25.48 -23.16 4.84
N GLU A 209 -25.00 -23.96 5.80
CA GLU A 209 -25.66 -25.21 6.23
C GLU A 209 -27.11 -25.05 6.69
N GLU A 210 -27.51 -23.84 7.10
CA GLU A 210 -28.87 -23.46 7.49
C GLU A 210 -29.91 -23.48 6.34
N SER A 211 -29.49 -23.82 5.11
CA SER A 211 -30.29 -23.73 3.88
C SER A 211 -31.04 -25.01 3.48
N SER A 212 -31.06 -26.03 4.33
CA SER A 212 -31.51 -27.39 3.99
C SER A 212 -33.00 -27.50 3.61
N SER A 213 -33.85 -26.57 4.08
CA SER A 213 -35.30 -26.57 3.84
C SER A 213 -35.77 -25.74 2.64
N LEU A 214 -34.86 -25.19 1.83
CA LEU A 214 -35.23 -24.32 0.71
C LEU A 214 -35.87 -25.11 -0.44
N SER A 215 -36.90 -24.53 -1.06
CA SER A 215 -37.44 -25.05 -2.32
C SER A 215 -36.37 -24.99 -3.43
N PRO A 216 -36.47 -25.81 -4.50
CA PRO A 216 -35.50 -25.78 -5.60
C PRO A 216 -35.33 -24.41 -6.27
N VAL A 217 -36.41 -23.62 -6.33
CA VAL A 217 -36.40 -22.28 -6.91
C VAL A 217 -35.67 -21.28 -6.00
N GLU A 218 -35.94 -21.34 -4.69
CA GLU A 218 -35.26 -20.49 -3.71
C GLU A 218 -33.79 -20.83 -3.56
N CYS A 219 -33.44 -22.12 -3.63
CA CYS A 219 -32.06 -22.60 -3.64
C CYS A 219 -31.27 -21.98 -4.81
N ARG A 220 -31.84 -22.03 -6.03
CA ARG A 220 -31.26 -21.40 -7.22
C ARG A 220 -31.11 -19.89 -7.06
N GLY A 221 -32.16 -19.20 -6.61
CA GLY A 221 -32.13 -17.76 -6.40
C GLY A 221 -31.05 -17.33 -5.40
N ARG A 222 -30.94 -18.05 -4.26
CA ARG A 222 -29.89 -17.79 -3.27
C ARG A 222 -28.50 -18.11 -3.79
N ALA A 223 -28.32 -19.22 -4.51
CA ALA A 223 -27.03 -19.58 -5.09
C ALA A 223 -26.53 -18.51 -6.09
N VAL A 224 -27.42 -17.96 -6.91
CA VAL A 224 -27.10 -16.82 -7.81
C VAL A 224 -26.68 -15.61 -7.00
N SER A 225 -27.44 -15.23 -5.97
CA SER A 225 -27.13 -14.06 -5.13
C SER A 225 -25.77 -14.20 -4.43
N VAL A 226 -25.50 -15.37 -3.85
CA VAL A 226 -24.24 -15.68 -3.14
C VAL A 226 -23.05 -15.67 -4.11
N LEU A 227 -23.15 -16.33 -5.27
CA LEU A 227 -22.07 -16.33 -6.25
C LEU A 227 -21.85 -14.93 -6.84
N ALA A 228 -22.91 -14.17 -7.12
CA ALA A 228 -22.78 -12.79 -7.59
C ALA A 228 -22.11 -11.89 -6.54
N ALA A 229 -22.46 -12.06 -5.26
CA ALA A 229 -21.77 -11.37 -4.16
C ALA A 229 -20.29 -11.78 -4.07
N ARG A 230 -19.98 -13.07 -4.17
CA ARG A 230 -18.61 -13.58 -4.18
C ARG A 230 -17.81 -13.01 -5.36
N VAL A 231 -18.38 -12.95 -6.56
CA VAL A 231 -17.75 -12.30 -7.73
C VAL A 231 -17.44 -10.83 -7.46
N ARG A 232 -18.37 -10.07 -6.85
CA ARG A 232 -18.14 -8.66 -6.48
C ARG A 232 -16.99 -8.53 -5.49
N THR A 233 -16.97 -9.34 -4.43
CA THR A 233 -15.89 -9.33 -3.42
C THR A 233 -14.54 -9.68 -4.05
N ARG A 234 -14.45 -10.76 -4.83
CA ARG A 234 -13.20 -11.16 -5.52
C ARG A 234 -12.70 -10.10 -6.49
N ARG A 235 -13.61 -9.43 -7.21
CA ARG A 235 -13.26 -8.31 -8.09
C ARG A 235 -12.69 -7.13 -7.29
N ALA A 236 -13.29 -6.80 -6.13
CA ALA A 236 -12.79 -5.74 -5.27
C ALA A 236 -11.41 -6.06 -4.68
N GLU A 237 -11.19 -7.31 -4.26
CA GLU A 237 -9.88 -7.79 -3.78
C GLU A 237 -8.80 -7.70 -4.86
N LEU A 238 -9.12 -8.20 -6.07
CA LEU A 238 -8.20 -8.13 -7.21
C LEU A 238 -7.86 -6.68 -7.55
N ALA A 239 -8.86 -5.79 -7.58
CA ALA A 239 -8.64 -4.38 -7.86
C ALA A 239 -7.78 -3.69 -6.79
N ALA A 240 -8.04 -3.96 -5.51
CA ALA A 240 -7.23 -3.41 -4.41
C ALA A 240 -5.80 -3.95 -4.45
N CYS A 241 -5.62 -5.24 -4.71
CA CYS A 241 -4.30 -5.87 -4.87
C CYS A 241 -3.53 -5.30 -6.07
N ALA A 242 -4.19 -5.09 -7.21
CA ALA A 242 -3.58 -4.47 -8.39
C ALA A 242 -3.14 -3.04 -8.11
N HIS A 243 -3.99 -2.25 -7.45
CA HIS A 243 -3.64 -0.88 -7.07
C HIS A 243 -2.45 -0.83 -6.09
N ALA A 244 -2.44 -1.72 -5.09
CA ALA A 244 -1.31 -1.85 -4.17
C ALA A 244 -0.02 -2.24 -4.91
N LEU A 245 -0.12 -3.16 -5.89
CA LEU A 245 1.01 -3.60 -6.70
C LEU A 245 1.64 -2.43 -7.48
N ASP A 246 0.80 -1.65 -8.18
CA ASP A 246 1.25 -0.48 -8.94
C ASP A 246 1.93 0.55 -8.04
N CYS A 247 1.32 0.83 -6.88
CA CYS A 247 1.86 1.80 -5.93
C CYS A 247 3.18 1.31 -5.33
N ALA A 248 3.27 0.03 -4.94
CA ALA A 248 4.49 -0.57 -4.40
C ALA A 248 5.63 -0.56 -5.42
N LEU A 249 5.36 -0.87 -6.69
CA LEU A 249 6.34 -0.83 -7.76
C LEU A 249 6.84 0.61 -8.00
N HIS A 250 5.93 1.59 -8.01
CA HIS A 250 6.27 2.99 -8.19
C HIS A 250 7.15 3.51 -7.04
N LEU A 251 6.79 3.21 -5.79
CA LEU A 251 7.62 3.55 -4.63
C LEU A 251 9.01 2.90 -4.78
N LEU A 252 9.07 1.60 -5.06
CA LEU A 252 10.33 0.88 -5.19
C LEU A 252 11.22 1.49 -6.28
N TRP A 253 10.64 1.84 -7.43
CA TRP A 253 11.34 2.55 -8.50
C TRP A 253 11.91 3.89 -8.02
N ALA A 254 11.10 4.72 -7.34
CA ALA A 254 11.52 6.02 -6.85
C ALA A 254 12.67 5.89 -5.83
N HIS A 255 12.57 4.95 -4.90
CA HIS A 255 13.62 4.67 -3.92
C HIS A 255 14.89 4.14 -4.56
N THR A 256 14.77 3.19 -5.49
CA THR A 256 15.92 2.64 -6.23
C THR A 256 16.63 3.74 -7.01
N ARG A 257 15.87 4.68 -7.59
CA ARG A 257 16.43 5.82 -8.32
C ARG A 257 17.25 6.73 -7.42
N VAL A 258 16.78 7.03 -6.21
CA VAL A 258 17.54 7.84 -5.27
C VAL A 258 18.76 7.10 -4.74
N LEU A 259 18.59 5.85 -4.29
CA LEU A 259 19.67 5.09 -3.67
C LEU A 259 20.78 4.70 -4.67
N LEU A 260 20.45 4.30 -5.90
CA LEU A 260 21.43 3.82 -6.87
C LEU A 260 21.96 4.92 -7.82
N ARG A 261 21.19 5.99 -8.12
CA ARG A 261 21.71 7.10 -8.94
C ARG A 261 22.38 8.22 -8.14
N ALA A 262 22.11 8.36 -6.84
CA ALA A 262 22.88 9.30 -5.99
C ALA A 262 24.34 8.85 -5.76
N GLY A 263 24.69 7.62 -6.16
CA GLY A 263 26.07 7.11 -6.14
C GLY A 263 26.94 7.52 -7.33
N LEU A 264 26.40 8.26 -8.33
CA LEU A 264 27.22 8.79 -9.42
C LEU A 264 28.01 10.01 -8.93
N PRO A 265 29.35 10.04 -9.12
CA PRO A 265 30.14 11.22 -8.79
C PRO A 265 29.59 12.40 -9.60
N THR A 266 29.12 13.43 -8.89
CA THR A 266 28.94 14.75 -9.49
C THR A 266 30.33 15.38 -9.55
N ASP A 267 30.71 15.91 -10.71
CA ASP A 267 32.06 16.43 -10.97
C ASP A 267 32.58 17.27 -9.79
N ASP A 268 33.77 16.91 -9.31
CA ASP A 268 34.49 17.41 -8.12
C ASP A 268 34.89 18.90 -8.23
N ASN A 269 33.92 19.81 -8.26
CA ASN A 269 34.23 21.24 -8.08
C ASN A 269 33.32 21.98 -7.10
N ASP A 270 32.33 21.32 -6.50
CA ASP A 270 31.52 21.90 -5.44
C ASP A 270 32.11 21.55 -4.07
N ASN A 271 32.92 22.50 -3.57
CA ASN A 271 33.59 22.50 -2.27
C ASN A 271 32.60 22.67 -1.10
N SER A 272 31.48 21.94 -1.13
CA SER A 272 30.45 21.94 -0.12
C SER A 272 30.58 20.71 0.78
N LEU A 273 31.50 20.80 1.73
CA LEU A 273 31.55 19.97 2.95
C LEU A 273 30.25 20.08 3.80
N LEU A 274 29.24 20.80 3.32
CA LEU A 274 27.92 20.98 3.93
C LEU A 274 26.78 20.39 3.09
N ASN A 275 27.09 19.70 1.98
CA ASN A 275 26.03 19.13 1.16
C ASN A 275 25.44 17.89 1.84
N THR A 276 24.25 18.07 2.42
CA THR A 276 23.38 17.01 2.97
C THR A 276 23.11 15.86 2.00
N SER A 277 23.49 15.99 0.72
CA SER A 277 23.60 14.91 -0.27
C SER A 277 24.51 13.76 0.19
N GLY A 278 25.56 14.05 0.97
CA GLY A 278 26.45 13.05 1.55
C GLY A 278 25.81 12.27 2.71
N ALA A 279 24.78 12.80 3.36
CA ALA A 279 24.05 12.14 4.45
C ALA A 279 23.13 11.01 3.96
N TRP A 280 22.89 10.93 2.64
CA TRP A 280 22.15 9.85 1.97
C TRP A 280 23.07 8.82 1.31
N ARG A 281 24.40 8.92 1.52
CA ARG A 281 25.24 7.72 1.43
C ARG A 281 24.78 6.83 2.58
N GLY A 282 23.81 5.96 2.31
CA GLY A 282 23.51 4.84 3.19
C GLY A 282 24.83 4.18 3.60
N SER A 283 24.89 3.67 4.83
CA SER A 283 26.03 2.90 5.32
C SER A 283 26.51 1.97 4.20
N GLY A 284 27.78 2.12 3.77
CA GLY A 284 28.28 1.61 2.49
C GLY A 284 28.10 0.10 2.27
N ASP A 285 27.79 -0.65 3.32
CA ASP A 285 27.55 -2.09 3.31
C ASP A 285 26.11 -2.49 2.92
N ASP A 286 25.10 -1.63 3.09
CA ASP A 286 23.68 -2.01 2.91
C ASP A 286 23.21 -1.89 1.45
N LEU A 287 23.83 -0.99 0.69
CA LEU A 287 23.51 -0.72 -0.70
C LEU A 287 23.87 -1.88 -1.66
N PRO A 288 25.02 -2.56 -1.52
CA PRO A 288 25.31 -3.76 -2.30
C PRO A 288 24.37 -4.92 -1.94
N GLU A 289 23.92 -5.05 -0.69
CA GLU A 289 22.91 -6.04 -0.29
C GLU A 289 21.56 -5.77 -0.96
N LEU A 290 21.08 -4.53 -0.94
CA LEU A 290 19.86 -4.14 -1.65
C LEU A 290 19.97 -4.41 -3.15
N ARG A 291 21.11 -4.11 -3.78
CA ARG A 291 21.35 -4.44 -5.20
C ARG A 291 21.26 -5.94 -5.44
N LYS A 292 21.89 -6.75 -4.58
CA LYS A 292 21.85 -8.21 -4.67
C LYS A 292 20.43 -8.74 -4.55
N GLU A 293 19.63 -8.21 -3.62
CA GLU A 293 18.22 -8.57 -3.48
C GLU A 293 17.41 -8.16 -4.70
N LEU A 294 17.59 -6.94 -5.22
CA LEU A 294 16.92 -6.49 -6.44
C LEU A 294 17.25 -7.39 -7.63
N ILE A 295 18.51 -7.80 -7.82
CA ILE A 295 18.92 -8.76 -8.85
C ILE A 295 18.23 -10.11 -8.65
N ALA A 296 18.22 -10.62 -7.41
CA ALA A 296 17.62 -11.91 -7.09
C ALA A 296 16.11 -11.93 -7.38
N VAL A 297 15.41 -10.83 -7.10
CA VAL A 297 13.97 -10.72 -7.31
C VAL A 297 13.60 -10.39 -8.75
N PHE A 298 14.23 -9.41 -9.40
CA PHE A 298 13.96 -9.01 -10.80
C PHE A 298 14.59 -9.95 -11.85
N ASN A 299 14.54 -11.25 -11.59
CA ASN A 299 14.84 -12.28 -12.58
C ASN A 299 13.74 -12.35 -13.67
N ASP A 300 14.01 -13.09 -14.73
CA ASP A 300 13.10 -13.16 -15.89
C ASP A 300 11.74 -13.75 -15.52
N ARG A 301 11.70 -14.78 -14.67
CA ARG A 301 10.46 -15.39 -14.19
C ARG A 301 9.58 -14.41 -13.43
N PHE A 302 10.14 -13.65 -12.50
CA PHE A 302 9.38 -12.65 -11.74
C PHE A 302 8.93 -11.50 -12.65
N THR A 303 9.79 -11.07 -13.57
CA THR A 303 9.48 -10.03 -14.55
C THR A 303 8.28 -10.45 -15.40
N GLU A 304 8.27 -11.67 -15.94
CA GLU A 304 7.13 -12.21 -16.68
C GLU A 304 5.87 -12.26 -15.82
N GLN A 305 5.97 -12.76 -14.58
CA GLN A 305 4.82 -12.80 -13.66
C GLN A 305 4.25 -11.40 -13.34
N LEU A 306 5.11 -10.39 -13.22
CA LEU A 306 4.71 -9.01 -12.99
C LEU A 306 4.07 -8.40 -14.23
N LEU A 307 4.64 -8.59 -15.43
CA LEU A 307 4.04 -8.12 -16.68
C LEU A 307 2.69 -8.80 -16.96
N ASP A 308 2.55 -10.06 -16.54
CA ASP A 308 1.32 -10.83 -16.64
C ASP A 308 0.14 -10.22 -15.88
N THR A 309 0.39 -9.49 -14.79
CA THR A 309 -0.69 -8.83 -14.03
C THR A 309 -1.35 -7.70 -14.84
N ALA A 310 -0.64 -7.14 -15.81
CA ALA A 310 -1.14 -6.07 -16.68
C ALA A 310 -1.67 -6.57 -18.05
N LYS A 311 -1.71 -7.88 -18.31
CA LYS A 311 -2.13 -8.44 -19.61
C LYS A 311 -3.49 -7.95 -20.11
N ASN A 312 -4.44 -7.77 -19.20
CA ASN A 312 -5.82 -7.37 -19.49
C ASN A 312 -6.09 -5.88 -19.19
N GLN A 313 -5.06 -5.09 -18.93
CA GLN A 313 -5.17 -3.66 -18.62
C GLN A 313 -5.03 -2.80 -19.89
N PRO A 314 -5.48 -1.52 -19.87
CA PRO A 314 -5.24 -0.58 -20.96
C PRO A 314 -3.75 -0.50 -21.34
N GLN A 315 -3.47 -0.32 -22.63
CA GLN A 315 -2.10 -0.28 -23.17
C GLN A 315 -1.20 0.71 -22.42
N VAL A 316 -1.73 1.88 -22.04
CA VAL A 316 -1.00 2.91 -21.29
C VAL A 316 -0.46 2.37 -19.96
N GLN A 317 -1.28 1.63 -19.21
CA GLN A 317 -0.88 1.07 -17.92
C GLN A 317 0.18 -0.02 -18.08
N ARG A 318 -0.01 -0.88 -19.09
CA ARG A 318 0.96 -1.92 -19.44
C ARG A 318 2.30 -1.33 -19.85
N SER A 319 2.32 -0.36 -20.74
CA SER A 319 3.55 0.31 -21.17
C SER A 319 4.24 1.03 -20.02
N PHE A 320 3.49 1.65 -19.10
CA PHE A 320 4.05 2.27 -17.91
C PHE A 320 4.76 1.24 -17.01
N LEU A 321 4.13 0.09 -16.76
CA LEU A 321 4.71 -1.01 -16.00
C LEU A 321 6.01 -1.54 -16.67
N GLU A 322 5.98 -1.77 -17.98
CA GLU A 322 7.14 -2.20 -18.77
C GLU A 322 8.31 -1.21 -18.66
N ILE A 323 8.02 0.10 -18.72
CA ILE A 323 9.02 1.16 -18.56
C ILE A 323 9.62 1.15 -17.15
N LEU A 324 8.79 1.06 -16.09
CA LEU A 324 9.27 1.01 -14.71
C LEU A 324 10.19 -0.18 -14.47
N VAL A 325 9.78 -1.37 -14.91
CA VAL A 325 10.60 -2.59 -14.76
C VAL A 325 11.92 -2.46 -15.52
N LYS A 326 11.87 -1.95 -16.75
CA LYS A 326 13.08 -1.69 -17.54
C LYS A 326 14.01 -0.71 -16.81
N ASP A 327 13.48 0.39 -16.29
CA ASP A 327 14.29 1.40 -15.59
C ASP A 327 14.87 0.86 -14.27
N ILE A 328 14.13 0.04 -13.51
CA ILE A 328 14.69 -0.66 -12.33
C ILE A 328 15.84 -1.58 -12.75
N LYS A 329 15.65 -2.41 -13.78
CA LYS A 329 16.70 -3.34 -14.25
C LYS A 329 17.94 -2.58 -14.74
N THR A 330 17.77 -1.48 -15.48
CA THR A 330 18.90 -0.66 -15.94
C THR A 330 19.61 0.02 -14.77
N MET A 331 18.88 0.56 -13.78
CA MET A 331 19.49 1.15 -12.59
C MET A 331 20.34 0.14 -11.82
N VAL A 332 19.85 -1.08 -11.66
CA VAL A 332 20.58 -2.16 -10.97
C VAL A 332 21.81 -2.63 -11.77
N GLN A 333 21.69 -2.70 -13.10
CA GLN A 333 22.77 -3.11 -13.99
C GLN A 333 23.91 -2.08 -14.05
N PHE A 334 23.57 -0.79 -14.17
CA PHE A 334 24.53 0.31 -14.35
C PHE A 334 24.84 1.07 -13.06
N SER A 335 24.43 0.57 -11.90
CA SER A 335 24.78 1.16 -10.61
C SER A 335 26.30 1.17 -10.44
N PRO A 336 26.93 2.30 -10.03
CA PRO A 336 28.39 2.45 -9.91
C PRO A 336 29.00 1.73 -8.68
N LEU A 337 28.29 0.74 -8.13
CA LEU A 337 28.67 -0.02 -6.94
C LEU A 337 29.50 -1.25 -7.28
#